data_AF-A0A554I7X0-F1
#
_entry.id   AF-A0A554I7X0-F1
#
_cell.length_a   1.000
_cell.length_b   1.000
_cell.length_c   1.000
_cell.angle_alpha   90.00
_cell.angle_beta   90.00
_cell.angle_gamma   90.00
#
_symmetry.space_group_name_H-M   'P 1'
#
loop_
_entity.id
_entity.type
_entity.pdbx_description
1 polymer ?
#
loop_
_entity_poly.entity_id
_entity_poly.type
_entity_poly.pdbx_seq_one_letter_code
_entity_poly.pdbx_strand_id
1 'polypeptide(L)'
;MKEKINTKKRITLFIIALLIVGVGVVAVSRYETRRMIEKITKEEISKNRATVGDDLVGGAGNTMQVSVFFQNPILANDPDLIDCGKVFSVVRTVEKVPGVARQALQELLLGPTETERGAGYQTAISKEIGLHIDSVNLNDGVLTIEFNRSPFLGGSCALAGVVSQIRSTAKQFLSVKEVKMLVNGTEEWAMNP
;
A
#
# COMPACT_ATOMS: atom_id res chain seq x y z
N MET A 1 47.06 -61.80 11.94
CA MET A 1 46.68 -60.40 12.25
C MET A 1 46.61 -59.47 11.02
N LYS A 2 47.51 -59.61 10.03
CA LYS A 2 47.54 -58.79 8.79
C LYS A 2 46.29 -58.92 7.90
N GLU A 3 45.63 -60.07 7.87
CA GLU A 3 44.47 -60.34 7.00
C GLU A 3 43.22 -59.52 7.39
N LYS A 4 42.91 -59.41 8.69
CA LYS A 4 41.76 -58.64 9.20
C LYS A 4 41.88 -57.13 8.95
N ILE A 5 43.10 -56.59 8.91
CA ILE A 5 43.36 -55.16 8.65
C ILE A 5 43.09 -54.83 7.18
N ASN A 6 43.42 -55.75 6.26
CA ASN A 6 43.17 -55.57 4.82
C ASN A 6 41.68 -55.59 4.49
N THR A 7 40.90 -56.47 5.14
CA THR A 7 39.44 -56.53 4.98
C THR A 7 38.74 -55.25 5.46
N LYS A 8 39.12 -54.69 6.62
CA LYS A 8 38.56 -53.40 7.09
C LYS A 8 38.87 -52.25 6.12
N LYS A 9 40.11 -52.17 5.61
CA LYS A 9 40.51 -51.13 4.64
C LYS A 9 39.72 -51.25 3.32
N ARG A 10 39.46 -52.47 2.85
CA ARG A 10 38.62 -52.72 1.66
C ARG A 10 37.18 -52.26 1.90
N ILE A 11 36.57 -52.60 3.04
CA ILE A 11 35.20 -52.17 3.37
C ILE A 11 35.10 -50.63 3.44
N THR A 12 36.06 -49.95 4.09
CA THR A 12 36.06 -48.49 4.16
C THR A 12 36.18 -47.84 2.78
N LEU A 13 37.02 -48.38 1.89
CA LEU A 13 37.13 -47.88 0.51
C LEU A 13 35.83 -48.08 -0.29
N PHE A 14 35.14 -49.21 -0.10
CA PHE A 14 33.82 -49.44 -0.72
C PHE A 14 32.76 -48.46 -0.23
N ILE A 15 32.72 -48.15 1.08
CA ILE A 15 31.76 -47.18 1.64
C ILE A 15 32.02 -45.77 1.10
N ILE A 16 33.28 -45.33 1.03
CA ILE A 16 33.64 -44.03 0.46
C ILE A 16 33.25 -43.94 -1.01
N ALA A 17 33.50 -45.00 -1.79
CA ALA A 17 33.09 -45.06 -3.19
C ALA A 17 31.56 -44.94 -3.34
N LEU A 18 30.79 -45.63 -2.50
CA LEU A 18 29.32 -45.54 -2.51
C LEU A 18 28.81 -44.15 -2.13
N LEU A 19 29.45 -43.46 -1.18
CA LEU A 19 29.08 -42.09 -0.80
C LEU A 19 29.34 -41.10 -1.94
N ILE A 20 30.48 -41.21 -2.63
CA ILE A 20 30.82 -40.33 -3.77
C ILE A 20 29.83 -40.55 -4.92
N VAL A 21 29.51 -41.82 -5.23
CA VAL A 21 28.52 -42.16 -6.26
C VAL A 21 27.12 -41.66 -5.86
N GLY A 22 26.70 -41.84 -4.61
CA GLY A 22 25.41 -41.38 -4.11
C GLY A 22 25.25 -39.85 -4.20
N VAL A 23 26.27 -39.09 -3.81
CA VAL A 23 26.27 -37.62 -3.94
C VAL A 23 26.24 -37.19 -5.39
N GLY A 24 26.99 -37.86 -6.27
CA GLY A 24 26.99 -37.61 -7.71
C GLY A 24 25.61 -37.81 -8.33
N VAL A 25 24.93 -38.92 -8.02
CA VAL A 25 23.58 -39.22 -8.53
C VAL A 25 22.57 -38.17 -8.06
N VAL A 26 22.58 -37.79 -6.77
CA VAL A 26 21.67 -36.77 -6.24
C VAL A 26 21.90 -35.41 -6.88
N ALA A 27 23.16 -35.03 -7.13
CA ALA A 27 23.50 -33.77 -7.79
C ALA A 27 23.02 -33.74 -9.25
N VAL A 28 23.20 -34.84 -9.99
CA VAL A 28 22.75 -34.98 -11.38
C VAL A 28 21.22 -34.93 -11.45
N SER A 29 20.50 -35.66 -10.59
CA SER A 29 19.04 -35.62 -10.56
C SER A 29 18.50 -34.23 -10.25
N ARG A 30 19.10 -33.50 -9.29
CA ARG A 30 18.71 -32.11 -8.98
C ARG A 30 19.00 -31.14 -10.13
N TYR A 31 20.06 -31.38 -10.90
CA TYR A 31 20.40 -30.56 -12.08
C TYR A 31 19.35 -30.73 -13.19
N GLU A 32 18.96 -31.97 -13.49
CA GLU A 32 17.94 -32.23 -14.52
C GLU A 32 16.57 -31.65 -14.14
N THR A 33 16.15 -31.76 -12.87
CA THR A 33 14.89 -31.17 -12.40
C THR A 33 14.87 -29.65 -12.55
N ARG A 34 15.95 -28.94 -12.19
CA ARG A 34 16.02 -27.48 -12.35
C ARG A 34 15.92 -27.05 -13.80
N ARG A 35 16.57 -27.78 -14.71
CA ARG A 35 16.56 -27.49 -16.15
C ARG A 35 15.16 -27.68 -16.76
N MET A 36 14.41 -28.65 -16.28
CA MET A 36 13.02 -28.86 -16.71
C MET A 36 12.10 -27.75 -16.19
N ILE A 37 12.19 -27.39 -14.90
CA ILE A 37 11.39 -26.30 -14.31
C ILE A 37 11.64 -24.99 -15.03
N GLU A 38 12.91 -24.63 -15.29
CA GLU A 38 13.23 -23.37 -15.99
C GLU A 38 12.64 -23.31 -17.41
N LYS A 39 12.58 -24.45 -18.10
CA LYS A 39 11.92 -24.53 -19.42
C LYS A 39 10.40 -24.40 -19.31
N ILE A 40 9.77 -25.11 -18.38
CA ILE A 40 8.31 -25.02 -18.13
C ILE A 40 7.92 -23.58 -17.78
N THR A 41 8.66 -22.92 -16.88
CA THR A 41 8.39 -21.53 -16.50
C THR A 41 8.53 -20.58 -17.70
N LYS A 42 9.53 -20.77 -18.57
CA LYS A 42 9.69 -19.94 -19.78
C LYS A 42 8.59 -20.18 -20.80
N GLU A 43 8.14 -21.42 -20.98
CA GLU A 43 7.02 -21.76 -21.88
C GLU A 43 5.68 -21.23 -21.35
N GLU A 44 5.38 -21.36 -20.05
CA GLU A 44 4.19 -20.79 -19.42
C GLU A 44 4.17 -19.26 -19.52
N ILE A 45 5.31 -18.58 -19.28
CA ILE A 45 5.42 -17.12 -19.46
C ILE A 45 5.20 -16.73 -20.93
N SER A 46 5.75 -17.49 -21.89
CA SER A 46 5.56 -17.22 -23.31
C SER A 46 4.11 -17.44 -23.75
N LYS A 47 3.45 -18.48 -23.24
CA LYS A 47 2.06 -18.81 -23.58
C LYS A 47 1.08 -17.81 -22.98
N ASN A 48 1.29 -17.39 -21.73
CA ASN A 48 0.50 -16.34 -21.09
C ASN A 48 0.67 -14.97 -21.77
N ARG A 49 1.84 -14.68 -22.34
CA ARG A 49 2.05 -13.46 -23.13
C ARG A 49 1.29 -13.47 -24.46
N ALA A 50 1.04 -14.65 -25.04
CA ALA A 50 0.36 -14.78 -26.33
C ALA A 50 -1.18 -14.83 -26.22
N THR A 51 -1.74 -15.05 -25.03
CA THR A 51 -3.20 -15.13 -24.80
C THR A 51 -3.82 -13.86 -24.20
N VAL A 52 -3.01 -12.84 -23.90
CA VAL A 52 -3.52 -11.50 -23.56
C VAL A 52 -3.66 -10.72 -24.87
N GLY A 53 -4.73 -11.03 -25.60
CA GLY A 53 -5.18 -10.24 -26.74
C GLY A 53 -5.71 -8.88 -26.24
N ASP A 54 -5.00 -7.82 -26.63
CA ASP A 54 -5.50 -6.67 -27.40
C ASP A 54 -6.85 -5.98 -27.07
N ASP A 55 -7.41 -6.15 -25.87
CA ASP A 55 -8.66 -5.46 -25.45
C ASP A 55 -8.49 -4.53 -24.22
N LEU A 56 -7.26 -4.18 -23.82
CA LEU A 56 -7.01 -3.14 -22.82
C LEU A 56 -5.96 -2.14 -23.31
N VAL A 57 -6.37 -1.27 -24.23
CA VAL A 57 -5.70 0.03 -24.44
C VAL A 57 -5.94 0.88 -23.18
N GLY A 58 -5.07 0.69 -22.19
CA GLY A 58 -4.95 1.51 -20.98
C GLY A 58 -3.48 1.50 -20.58
N GLY A 59 -2.72 2.43 -21.14
CA GLY A 59 -1.26 2.41 -21.20
C GLY A 59 -0.52 2.17 -19.88
N ALA A 60 0.55 1.41 -19.97
CA ALA A 60 1.62 1.38 -18.98
C ALA A 60 2.18 2.81 -18.78
N GLY A 61 1.82 3.48 -17.67
CA GLY A 61 2.53 4.67 -17.19
C GLY A 61 1.70 5.84 -16.65
N ASN A 62 0.36 5.79 -16.70
CA ASN A 62 -0.48 6.95 -16.34
C ASN A 62 -1.03 6.94 -14.91
N THR A 63 -0.57 6.07 -14.03
CA THR A 63 -0.98 6.05 -12.62
C THR A 63 0.15 6.43 -11.69
N MET A 64 -0.19 6.92 -10.50
CA MET A 64 0.72 7.23 -9.40
C MET A 64 0.11 6.83 -8.06
N GLN A 65 0.96 6.75 -7.03
CA GLN A 65 0.53 6.46 -5.67
C GLN A 65 0.34 7.75 -4.88
N VAL A 66 -0.75 7.82 -4.13
CA VAL A 66 -1.04 8.87 -3.13
C VAL A 66 -1.49 8.22 -1.84
N SER A 67 -1.27 8.88 -0.72
CA SER A 67 -1.75 8.43 0.60
C SER A 67 -3.03 9.16 0.98
N VAL A 68 -4.00 8.43 1.51
CA VAL A 68 -5.16 8.99 2.23
C VAL A 68 -5.07 8.59 3.68
N PHE A 69 -5.52 9.46 4.59
CA PHE A 69 -5.34 9.25 6.02
C PHE A 69 -6.66 9.07 6.73
N PHE A 70 -6.75 8.00 7.53
CA PHE A 70 -7.95 7.59 8.28
C PHE A 70 -7.58 7.26 9.72
N GLN A 71 -8.55 7.30 10.63
CA GLN A 71 -8.34 6.83 12.00
C GLN A 71 -8.21 5.29 12.00
N ASN A 72 -7.47 4.74 12.95
CA ASN A 72 -7.38 3.29 13.17
C ASN A 72 -7.15 2.99 14.67
N PRO A 73 -8.19 2.62 15.43
CA PRO A 73 -8.10 2.32 16.88
C PRO A 73 -7.09 1.23 17.21
N ILE A 74 -6.96 0.23 16.34
CA ILE A 74 -6.09 -0.94 16.54
C ILE A 74 -4.62 -0.51 16.42
N LEU A 75 -4.25 0.19 15.34
CA LEU A 75 -2.90 0.71 15.14
C LEU A 75 -2.55 1.83 16.14
N ALA A 76 -3.55 2.58 16.58
CA ALA A 76 -3.38 3.61 17.60
C ALA A 76 -3.11 3.03 19.01
N ASN A 77 -3.47 1.76 19.24
CA ASN A 77 -3.64 1.17 20.57
C ASN A 77 -4.58 2.02 21.44
N ASP A 78 -5.71 2.41 20.86
CA ASP A 78 -6.70 3.32 21.44
C ASP A 78 -8.12 2.87 21.04
N PRO A 79 -8.66 1.83 21.70
CA PRO A 79 -9.95 1.23 21.32
C PRO A 79 -11.13 2.19 21.49
N ASP A 80 -11.01 3.16 22.40
CA ASP A 80 -12.04 4.15 22.70
C ASP A 80 -11.87 5.45 21.89
N LEU A 81 -10.83 5.55 21.05
CA LEU A 81 -10.50 6.72 20.23
C LEU A 81 -10.45 8.02 21.05
N ILE A 82 -9.75 7.97 22.17
CA ILE A 82 -9.52 9.15 23.01
C ILE A 82 -8.73 10.21 22.23
N ASP A 83 -7.74 9.80 21.43
CA ASP A 83 -7.01 10.67 20.50
C ASP A 83 -7.61 10.62 19.09
N CYS A 84 -8.65 11.41 18.89
CA CYS A 84 -9.37 11.49 17.62
C CYS A 84 -8.52 12.06 16.46
N GLY A 85 -7.42 12.76 16.76
CA GLY A 85 -6.54 13.33 15.74
C GLY A 85 -5.55 12.33 15.14
N LYS A 86 -5.39 11.16 15.76
CA LYS A 86 -4.42 10.16 15.32
C LYS A 86 -4.90 9.42 14.08
N VAL A 87 -4.18 9.60 12.98
CA VAL A 87 -4.52 9.05 11.66
C VAL A 87 -3.35 8.28 11.05
N PHE A 88 -3.68 7.32 10.18
CA PHE A 88 -2.75 6.42 9.52
C PHE A 88 -3.02 6.40 8.02
N SER A 89 -1.95 6.31 7.22
CA SER A 89 -2.04 6.32 5.77
C SER A 89 -2.52 4.98 5.22
N VAL A 90 -3.31 5.06 4.15
CA VAL A 90 -3.59 3.99 3.20
C VAL A 90 -3.18 4.49 1.82
N VAL A 91 -2.50 3.65 1.04
CA VAL A 91 -2.03 4.03 -0.30
C VAL A 91 -3.13 3.76 -1.34
N ARG A 92 -3.37 4.74 -2.20
CA ARG A 92 -4.25 4.70 -3.36
C ARG A 92 -3.42 4.76 -4.64
N THR A 93 -3.85 4.01 -5.65
CA THR A 93 -3.36 4.19 -7.02
C THR A 93 -4.37 5.06 -7.75
N VAL A 94 -3.93 6.21 -8.23
CA VAL A 94 -4.76 7.19 -8.94
C VAL A 94 -4.16 7.50 -10.29
N GLU A 95 -4.96 8.01 -11.21
CA GLU A 95 -4.43 8.55 -12.46
C GLU A 95 -3.55 9.78 -12.21
N LYS A 96 -2.50 9.93 -13.01
CA LYS A 96 -1.65 11.12 -13.01
C LYS A 96 -2.44 12.27 -13.58
N VAL A 97 -2.70 13.27 -12.75
CA VAL A 97 -3.42 14.48 -13.13
C VAL A 97 -2.69 15.73 -12.65
N PRO A 98 -2.79 16.86 -13.37
CA PRO A 98 -2.50 18.16 -12.78
C PRO A 98 -3.36 18.34 -11.52
N GLY A 99 -2.74 18.78 -10.42
CA GLY A 99 -3.47 18.97 -9.15
C GLY A 99 -3.68 17.67 -8.34
N VAL A 100 -2.66 16.82 -8.23
CA VAL A 100 -2.68 15.58 -7.44
C VAL A 100 -3.22 15.73 -6.01
N ALA A 101 -3.03 16.88 -5.37
CA ALA A 101 -3.58 17.15 -4.04
C ALA A 101 -5.11 17.08 -4.02
N ARG A 102 -5.77 17.62 -5.06
CA ARG A 102 -7.23 17.52 -5.21
C ARG A 102 -7.66 16.08 -5.39
N GLN A 103 -6.95 15.30 -6.22
CA GLN A 103 -7.26 13.87 -6.41
C GLN A 103 -7.14 13.10 -5.10
N ALA A 104 -6.05 13.27 -4.34
CA ALA A 104 -5.88 12.61 -3.04
C ALA A 104 -6.99 12.96 -2.03
N LEU A 105 -7.42 14.23 -2.00
CA LEU A 105 -8.55 14.65 -1.17
C LEU A 105 -9.87 14.05 -1.64
N GLN A 106 -10.10 13.91 -2.95
CA GLN A 106 -11.29 13.22 -3.48
C GLN A 106 -11.30 11.74 -3.07
N GLU A 107 -10.16 11.05 -3.17
CA GLU A 107 -10.02 9.67 -2.67
C GLU A 107 -10.30 9.57 -1.16
N LEU A 108 -9.90 10.57 -0.36
CA LEU A 108 -10.21 10.62 1.06
C LEU A 108 -11.72 10.70 1.30
N LEU A 109 -12.45 11.50 0.52
CA LEU A 109 -13.91 11.65 0.66
C LEU A 109 -14.69 10.39 0.27
N LEU A 110 -14.12 9.51 -0.56
CA LEU A 110 -14.69 8.18 -0.81
C LEU A 110 -14.69 7.30 0.46
N GLY A 111 -13.83 7.62 1.43
CA GLY A 111 -13.68 6.91 2.68
C GLY A 111 -12.95 5.56 2.54
N PRO A 112 -12.84 4.80 3.64
CA PRO A 112 -12.19 3.51 3.63
C PRO A 112 -12.99 2.47 2.83
N THR A 113 -12.28 1.62 2.09
CA THR A 113 -12.87 0.44 1.40
C THR A 113 -13.36 -0.60 2.41
N GLU A 114 -14.14 -1.59 1.96
CA GLU A 114 -14.57 -2.68 2.84
C GLU A 114 -13.40 -3.43 3.46
N THR A 115 -12.36 -3.70 2.66
CA THR A 115 -11.13 -4.35 3.12
C THR A 115 -10.41 -3.52 4.17
N GLU A 116 -10.32 -2.20 3.97
CA GLU A 116 -9.71 -1.30 4.96
C GLU A 116 -10.51 -1.21 6.26
N ARG A 117 -11.85 -1.20 6.17
CA ARG A 117 -12.73 -1.25 7.35
C ARG A 117 -12.54 -2.55 8.12
N GLY A 118 -12.41 -3.68 7.42
CA GLY A 118 -12.03 -4.97 8.01
C GLY A 118 -10.66 -4.96 8.70
N ALA A 119 -9.76 -4.07 8.29
CA ALA A 119 -8.46 -3.82 8.92
C ALA A 119 -8.48 -2.73 10.01
N GLY A 120 -9.67 -2.24 10.39
CA GLY A 120 -9.86 -1.27 11.47
C GLY A 120 -9.75 0.20 11.06
N TYR A 121 -9.63 0.51 9.77
CA TYR A 121 -9.65 1.91 9.33
C TYR A 121 -11.08 2.46 9.32
N GLN A 122 -11.23 3.68 9.82
CA GLN A 122 -12.51 4.39 9.89
C GLN A 122 -12.33 5.86 9.53
N THR A 123 -13.40 6.50 9.05
CA THR A 123 -13.38 7.92 8.71
C THR A 123 -14.21 8.75 9.68
N ALA A 124 -13.67 9.90 10.08
CA ALA A 124 -14.41 10.93 10.80
C ALA A 124 -15.32 11.78 9.88
N ILE A 125 -15.15 11.68 8.56
CA ILE A 125 -15.95 12.40 7.56
C ILE A 125 -17.20 11.57 7.22
N SER A 126 -18.37 12.05 7.62
CA SER A 126 -19.64 11.38 7.31
C SER A 126 -19.93 11.43 5.81
N LYS A 127 -20.40 10.31 5.23
CA LYS A 127 -20.87 10.27 3.84
C LYS A 127 -22.25 10.92 3.66
N GLU A 128 -23.06 10.93 4.71
CA GLU A 128 -24.47 11.36 4.66
C GLU A 128 -24.64 12.85 4.38
N ILE A 129 -23.60 13.65 4.61
CA ILE A 129 -23.64 15.09 4.36
C ILE A 129 -23.48 15.48 2.90
N GLY A 130 -23.04 14.57 2.03
CA GLY A 130 -22.79 14.89 0.63
C GLY A 130 -21.70 15.97 0.46
N LEU A 131 -20.64 15.87 1.27
CA LEU A 131 -19.50 16.76 1.18
C LEU A 131 -18.80 16.60 -0.16
N HIS A 132 -18.48 17.71 -0.82
CA HIS A 132 -17.62 17.74 -2.00
C HIS A 132 -16.72 18.97 -1.99
N ILE A 133 -15.67 18.89 -2.80
CA ILE A 133 -14.66 19.93 -2.92
C ILE A 133 -15.01 20.80 -4.12
N ASP A 134 -15.32 22.06 -3.87
CA ASP A 134 -15.60 23.04 -4.91
C ASP A 134 -14.28 23.45 -5.57
N SER A 135 -13.30 23.90 -4.78
CA SER A 135 -12.01 24.37 -5.30
C SER A 135 -10.81 23.88 -4.47
N VAL A 136 -9.66 23.74 -5.13
CA VAL A 136 -8.36 23.48 -4.49
C VAL A 136 -7.33 24.35 -5.17
N ASN A 137 -6.73 25.27 -4.41
CA ASN A 137 -5.77 26.24 -4.93
C ASN A 137 -4.51 26.23 -4.08
N LEU A 138 -3.35 26.11 -4.71
CA LEU A 138 -2.05 26.16 -4.03
C LEU A 138 -1.34 27.46 -4.42
N ASN A 139 -1.16 28.37 -3.46
CA ASN A 139 -0.46 29.63 -3.64
C ASN A 139 0.58 29.79 -2.53
N ASP A 140 1.85 30.02 -2.89
CA ASP A 140 2.97 30.22 -1.95
C ASP A 140 3.12 29.15 -0.86
N GLY A 141 2.69 27.93 -1.16
CA GLY A 141 2.71 26.79 -0.25
C GLY A 141 1.50 26.69 0.69
N VAL A 142 0.53 27.58 0.57
CA VAL A 142 -0.76 27.50 1.26
C VAL A 142 -1.77 26.82 0.32
N LEU A 143 -2.24 25.64 0.71
CA LEU A 143 -3.30 24.91 0.00
C LEU A 143 -4.65 25.33 0.57
N THR A 144 -5.41 26.10 -0.20
CA THR A 144 -6.80 26.47 0.13
C THR A 144 -7.76 25.47 -0.49
N ILE A 145 -8.56 24.82 0.35
CA ILE A 145 -9.57 23.83 -0.02
C ILE A 145 -10.94 24.43 0.28
N GLU A 146 -11.79 24.59 -0.72
CA GLU A 146 -13.16 25.06 -0.53
C GLU A 146 -14.13 23.90 -0.63
N PHE A 147 -15.00 23.78 0.37
CA PHE A 147 -16.05 22.78 0.43
C PHE A 147 -17.41 23.44 0.27
N ASN A 148 -18.36 22.69 -0.28
CA ASN A 148 -19.74 23.12 -0.47
C ASN A 148 -20.50 23.35 0.86
N ARG A 149 -19.99 22.79 1.95
CA ARG A 149 -20.54 22.88 3.31
C ARG A 149 -19.49 22.47 4.32
N SER A 150 -19.82 22.69 5.59
CA SER A 150 -19.00 22.18 6.68
C SER A 150 -18.96 20.64 6.67
N PRO A 151 -17.78 20.01 6.67
CA PRO A 151 -17.57 18.58 6.90
C PRO A 151 -17.81 18.20 8.36
N PHE A 152 -18.04 19.18 9.23
CA PHE A 152 -18.20 19.02 10.65
C PHE A 152 -19.67 18.91 11.06
N LEU A 153 -20.00 17.89 11.85
CA LEU A 153 -21.37 17.61 12.30
C LEU A 153 -21.54 17.57 13.82
N GLY A 154 -20.58 18.07 14.60
CA GLY A 154 -20.68 18.17 16.07
C GLY A 154 -19.44 17.64 16.80
N GLY A 155 -19.28 17.92 18.11
CA GLY A 155 -18.22 17.37 18.99
C GLY A 155 -16.75 17.71 18.65
N SER A 156 -15.97 18.22 19.61
CA SER A 156 -14.55 18.57 19.39
C SER A 156 -13.69 17.41 18.84
N CYS A 157 -13.96 16.17 19.26
CA CYS A 157 -13.31 14.96 18.77
C CYS A 157 -13.54 14.73 17.26
N ALA A 158 -14.79 14.84 16.79
CA ALA A 158 -15.07 14.63 15.38
C ALA A 158 -14.44 15.73 14.51
N LEU A 159 -14.40 16.98 15.01
CA LEU A 159 -13.67 18.07 14.36
C LEU A 159 -12.19 17.72 14.22
N ALA A 160 -11.55 17.31 15.32
CA ALA A 160 -10.14 16.94 15.35
C ALA A 160 -9.84 15.81 14.35
N GLY A 161 -10.70 14.80 14.27
CA GLY A 161 -10.59 13.71 13.30
C GLY A 161 -10.69 14.21 11.85
N VAL A 162 -11.73 14.96 11.51
CA VAL A 162 -11.94 15.50 10.15
C VAL A 162 -10.75 16.36 9.72
N VAL A 163 -10.33 17.30 10.57
CA VAL A 163 -9.21 18.20 10.30
C VAL A 163 -7.91 17.41 10.12
N SER A 164 -7.66 16.39 10.96
CA SER A 164 -6.43 15.60 10.89
C SER A 164 -6.35 14.75 9.62
N GLN A 165 -7.47 14.15 9.20
CA GLN A 165 -7.55 13.39 7.95
C GLN A 165 -7.28 14.27 6.73
N ILE A 166 -7.92 15.44 6.65
CA ILE A 166 -7.76 16.38 5.53
C ILE A 166 -6.33 16.95 5.51
N ARG A 167 -5.83 17.45 6.65
CA ARG A 167 -4.50 18.05 6.74
C ARG A 167 -3.39 17.04 6.45
N SER A 168 -3.47 15.81 6.98
CA SER A 168 -2.46 14.77 6.73
C SER A 168 -2.44 14.35 5.26
N THR A 169 -3.62 14.22 4.65
CA THR A 169 -3.74 13.91 3.21
C THR A 169 -3.18 15.04 2.35
N ALA A 170 -3.46 16.30 2.68
CA ALA A 170 -2.95 17.44 1.93
C ALA A 170 -1.44 17.66 2.11
N LYS A 171 -0.92 17.50 3.34
CA LYS A 171 0.49 17.77 3.68
C LYS A 171 1.47 16.67 3.28
N GLN A 172 1.00 15.57 2.67
CA GLN A 172 1.90 14.57 2.08
C GLN A 172 2.76 15.16 0.94
N PHE A 173 2.29 16.25 0.31
CA PHE A 173 2.98 16.91 -0.77
C PHE A 173 3.90 18.00 -0.23
N LEU A 174 5.20 17.92 -0.53
CA LEU A 174 6.21 18.87 -0.02
C LEU A 174 5.95 20.34 -0.37
N SER A 175 5.19 20.60 -1.44
CA SER A 175 4.79 21.94 -1.82
C SER A 175 3.73 22.55 -0.89
N VAL A 176 3.04 21.74 -0.08
CA VAL A 176 1.98 22.17 0.85
C VAL A 176 2.58 22.36 2.24
N LYS A 177 2.78 23.62 2.63
CA LYS A 177 3.27 24.04 3.94
C LYS A 177 2.12 24.25 4.92
N GLU A 178 1.04 24.85 4.43
CA GLU A 178 -0.15 25.19 5.20
C GLU A 178 -1.41 24.72 4.46
N VAL A 179 -2.47 24.43 5.22
CA VAL A 179 -3.76 24.01 4.68
C VAL A 179 -4.84 24.89 5.27
N LYS A 180 -5.56 25.60 4.41
CA LYS A 180 -6.72 26.41 4.74
C LYS A 180 -7.96 25.75 4.18
N MET A 181 -9.04 25.79 4.93
CA MET A 181 -10.29 25.18 4.54
C MET A 181 -11.42 26.18 4.65
N LEU A 182 -12.16 26.33 3.56
CA LEU A 182 -13.21 27.33 3.38
C LEU A 182 -14.57 26.67 3.21
N VAL A 183 -15.61 27.37 3.65
CA VAL A 183 -17.00 27.12 3.30
C VAL A 183 -17.63 28.47 3.00
N ASN A 184 -18.29 28.62 1.85
CA ASN A 184 -18.86 29.90 1.39
C ASN A 184 -17.84 31.06 1.45
N GLY A 185 -16.60 30.82 0.99
CA GLY A 185 -15.52 31.81 1.01
C GLY A 185 -14.99 32.23 2.39
N THR A 186 -15.50 31.65 3.49
CA THR A 186 -15.06 31.96 4.85
C THR A 186 -14.15 30.85 5.38
N GLU A 187 -13.01 31.22 5.96
CA GLU A 187 -12.16 30.28 6.69
C GLU A 187 -12.92 29.73 7.89
N GLU A 188 -13.26 28.45 7.87
CA GLU A 188 -14.08 27.88 8.94
C GLU A 188 -13.23 27.30 10.08
N TRP A 189 -11.98 26.86 9.80
CA TRP A 189 -11.13 26.19 10.80
C TRP A 189 -9.73 26.79 10.89
N ALA A 190 -9.64 27.98 11.48
CA ALA A 190 -8.38 28.60 11.91
C ALA A 190 -7.90 28.10 13.29
N MET A 191 -8.22 26.85 13.68
CA MET A 191 -7.64 26.26 14.89
C MET A 191 -6.30 25.60 14.55
N ASN A 192 -5.24 26.29 15.00
CA ASN A 192 -3.91 25.74 15.18
C ASN A 192 -4.04 24.50 16.10
N PRO A 193 -3.32 23.38 15.83
CA PRO A 193 -3.20 22.32 16.81
C PRO A 193 -2.67 22.84 18.16
#